data_AF-A0A9D0XYR5-F1
#
_entry.id   AF-A0A9D0XYR5-F1
#
_cell.length_a   1.000
_cell.length_b   1.000
_cell.length_c   1.000
_cell.angle_alpha   90.00
_cell.angle_beta   90.00
_cell.angle_gamma   90.00
#
_symmetry.space_group_name_H-M   'P 1'
#
loop_
_entity.id
_entity.type
_entity.pdbx_description
1 polymer ?
#
loop_
_entity_poly.entity_id
_entity_poly.type
_entity_poly.pdbx_seq_one_letter_code
_entity_poly.pdbx_strand_id
1 'polypeptide(L)'
;MNKKTDFIIGMVFAMVTILFIVLFMTNDAFFNWAFERHHNILSWYIRPLFIIPMVIFAFKKSYTGIFASIFALFTSMFWFPVPAANNPQVIEFLAFEMDYLKGEWTAQKIIISLAVPLFFYMLLTAAWKRNWKWLLGVIIGAAVLKFIWSVAFSGKAGMSILKPALLGLIVCIAGIGFFFKKYKKTVKNS
;
A
#
# COMPACT_ATOMS: atom_id res chain seq x y z
N MET A 1 -3.01 12.01 22.86
CA MET A 1 -3.82 10.81 23.18
C MET A 1 -3.03 9.92 24.12
N ASN A 2 -3.65 9.37 25.16
CA ASN A 2 -2.96 8.45 26.05
C ASN A 2 -2.69 7.10 25.32
N LYS A 3 -1.73 6.30 25.82
CA LYS A 3 -1.31 5.05 25.16
C LYS A 3 -2.43 4.00 25.05
N LYS A 4 -3.33 3.94 26.04
CA LYS A 4 -4.44 2.97 26.04
C LYS A 4 -5.45 3.30 24.94
N THR A 5 -5.87 4.56 24.85
CA THR A 5 -6.79 5.03 23.81
C THR A 5 -6.16 4.91 22.41
N ASP A 6 -4.88 5.23 22.26
CA ASP A 6 -4.16 5.04 20.97
C ASP A 6 -4.14 3.59 20.51
N PHE A 7 -3.95 2.65 21.45
CA PHE A 7 -4.02 1.23 21.15
C PHE A 7 -5.44 0.78 20.79
N ILE A 8 -6.45 1.14 21.61
CA ILE A 8 -7.84 0.75 21.39
C ILE A 8 -8.34 1.23 20.01
N ILE A 9 -8.16 2.51 19.69
CA ILE A 9 -8.58 3.06 18.41
C ILE A 9 -7.79 2.42 17.25
N GLY A 10 -6.49 2.17 17.44
CA GLY A 10 -5.69 1.43 16.46
C GLY A 10 -6.26 0.03 16.18
N MET A 11 -6.65 -0.70 17.21
CA MET A 11 -7.25 -2.03 17.08
C MET A 11 -8.62 -1.98 16.39
N VAL A 12 -9.41 -0.92 16.58
CA VAL A 12 -10.65 -0.71 15.83
C VAL A 12 -10.35 -0.57 14.33
N PHE A 13 -9.38 0.26 13.94
CA PHE A 13 -8.98 0.36 12.53
C PHE A 13 -8.46 -0.97 11.97
N ALA A 14 -7.69 -1.72 12.75
CA ALA A 14 -7.21 -3.05 12.35
C ALA A 14 -8.38 -4.01 12.11
N MET A 15 -9.35 -4.06 13.04
CA MET A 15 -10.55 -4.89 12.93
C MET A 15 -11.38 -4.53 11.71
N VAL A 16 -11.66 -3.23 11.51
CA VAL A 16 -12.44 -2.78 10.34
C VAL A 16 -11.70 -3.04 9.03
N THR A 17 -10.36 -2.98 9.02
CA THR A 17 -9.56 -3.38 7.85
C THR A 17 -9.72 -4.87 7.54
N ILE A 18 -9.69 -5.73 8.56
CA ILE A 18 -9.90 -7.18 8.38
C ILE A 18 -11.31 -7.45 7.85
N LEU A 19 -12.34 -6.84 8.45
CA LEU A 19 -13.73 -6.96 8.00
C LEU A 19 -13.88 -6.48 6.54
N PHE A 20 -13.24 -5.37 6.19
CA PHE A 20 -13.20 -4.88 4.82
C PHE A 20 -12.57 -5.89 3.86
N ILE A 21 -11.41 -6.47 4.20
CA ILE A 21 -10.74 -7.47 3.34
C ILE A 21 -11.61 -8.72 3.19
N VAL A 22 -12.22 -9.21 4.27
CA VAL A 22 -13.14 -10.36 4.21
C VAL A 22 -14.30 -10.05 3.28
N LEU A 23 -14.99 -8.91 3.49
CA LEU A 23 -16.11 -8.48 2.65
C LEU A 23 -15.69 -8.37 1.17
N PHE A 24 -14.52 -7.77 0.91
CA PHE A 24 -13.97 -7.64 -0.44
C PHE A 24 -13.71 -8.99 -1.11
N MET A 25 -13.21 -9.99 -0.37
CA MET A 25 -12.90 -11.30 -0.94
C MET A 25 -14.14 -12.21 -1.09
N THR A 26 -15.15 -12.06 -0.22
CA THR A 26 -16.29 -12.99 -0.15
C THR A 26 -17.58 -12.48 -0.77
N ASN A 27 -17.73 -11.17 -1.03
CA ASN A 27 -18.93 -10.59 -1.61
C ASN A 27 -18.66 -10.11 -3.05
N ASP A 28 -19.18 -10.83 -4.04
CA ASP A 28 -18.92 -10.53 -5.46
C ASP A 28 -19.47 -9.18 -5.90
N ALA A 29 -20.65 -8.77 -5.39
CA ALA A 29 -21.23 -7.48 -5.73
C ALA A 29 -20.35 -6.33 -5.23
N PHE A 30 -19.85 -6.42 -4.00
CA PHE A 30 -18.94 -5.44 -3.42
C PHE A 30 -17.57 -5.45 -4.11
N PHE A 31 -17.04 -6.64 -4.38
CA PHE A 31 -15.79 -6.82 -5.13
C PHE A 31 -15.87 -6.11 -6.49
N ASN A 32 -16.88 -6.44 -7.30
CA ASN A 32 -17.07 -5.85 -8.64
C ASN A 32 -17.24 -4.33 -8.56
N TRP A 33 -18.08 -3.84 -7.65
CA TRP A 33 -18.30 -2.40 -7.45
C TRP A 33 -17.02 -1.63 -7.08
N ALA A 34 -16.18 -2.22 -6.21
CA ALA A 34 -14.90 -1.62 -5.82
C ALA A 34 -13.87 -1.73 -6.95
N PHE A 35 -13.88 -2.84 -7.69
CA PHE A 35 -12.95 -3.11 -8.78
C PHE A 35 -13.19 -2.21 -10.00
N GLU A 36 -14.45 -1.92 -10.34
CA GLU A 36 -14.81 -0.93 -11.37
C GLU A 36 -14.23 0.46 -11.06
N ARG A 37 -14.22 0.86 -9.79
CA ARG A 37 -13.61 2.12 -9.36
C ARG A 37 -12.08 2.04 -9.32
N HIS A 38 -11.53 0.86 -9.10
CA HIS A 38 -10.08 0.62 -9.16
C HIS A 38 -9.47 0.85 -10.55
N HIS A 39 -10.29 0.83 -11.61
CA HIS A 39 -9.88 1.23 -12.96
C HIS A 39 -9.39 2.68 -13.02
N ASN A 40 -9.77 3.51 -12.05
CA ASN A 40 -9.25 4.84 -11.94
C ASN A 40 -7.79 4.83 -11.45
N ILE A 41 -6.85 5.10 -12.35
CA ILE A 41 -5.41 5.11 -12.11
C ILE A 41 -5.01 6.10 -10.99
N LEU A 42 -5.83 7.12 -10.69
CA LEU A 42 -5.60 8.01 -9.56
C LEU A 42 -5.47 7.24 -8.24
N SER A 43 -6.26 6.17 -8.07
CA SER A 43 -6.14 5.27 -6.91
C SER A 43 -4.74 4.65 -6.83
N TRP A 44 -4.11 4.33 -7.96
CA TRP A 44 -2.78 3.73 -8.01
C TRP A 44 -1.68 4.72 -7.60
N TYR A 45 -1.84 6.00 -7.92
CA TYR A 45 -0.91 7.06 -7.55
C TYR A 45 -0.97 7.43 -6.07
N ILE A 46 -2.17 7.43 -5.46
CA ILE A 46 -2.31 7.78 -4.05
C ILE A 46 -1.88 6.65 -3.11
N ARG A 47 -2.01 5.39 -3.52
CA ARG A 47 -1.67 4.21 -2.69
C ARG A 47 -0.25 4.28 -2.10
N PRO A 48 0.81 4.48 -2.89
CA PRO A 48 2.16 4.63 -2.35
C PRO A 48 2.28 5.77 -1.32
N LEU A 49 1.50 6.85 -1.45
CA LEU A 49 1.60 8.01 -0.55
C LEU A 49 1.24 7.64 0.89
N PHE A 50 0.42 6.62 1.13
CA PHE A 50 0.09 6.15 2.48
C PHE A 50 1.27 5.49 3.21
N ILE A 51 2.35 5.13 2.51
CA ILE A 51 3.60 4.68 3.15
C ILE A 51 4.18 5.80 4.03
N ILE A 52 4.07 7.06 3.61
CA ILE A 52 4.61 8.21 4.33
C ILE A 52 3.96 8.36 5.73
N PRO A 53 2.63 8.50 5.88
CA PRO A 53 2.02 8.57 7.20
C PRO A 53 2.23 7.28 7.99
N MET A 54 2.20 6.08 7.39
CA MET A 54 2.53 4.83 8.09
C MET A 54 3.91 4.89 8.75
N VAL A 55 4.94 5.30 7.99
CA VAL A 55 6.32 5.43 8.48
C VAL A 55 6.41 6.50 9.57
N ILE A 56 5.79 7.66 9.39
CA ILE A 56 5.81 8.75 10.37
C ILE A 56 5.15 8.31 11.68
N PHE A 57 4.00 7.64 11.62
CA PHE A 57 3.30 7.16 12.81
C PHE A 57 4.01 5.98 13.48
N ALA A 58 4.62 5.09 12.70
CA ALA A 58 5.50 4.04 13.23
C ALA A 58 6.73 4.62 13.94
N PHE A 59 7.32 5.68 13.38
CA PHE A 59 8.42 6.41 14.02
C PHE A 59 8.00 7.07 15.34
N LYS A 60 6.77 7.59 15.37
CA LYS A 60 6.13 8.20 16.56
C LYS A 60 5.51 7.19 17.53
N LYS A 61 5.53 5.89 17.21
CA LYS A 61 4.97 4.81 18.05
C LYS A 61 3.45 4.92 18.28
N SER A 62 2.70 5.44 17.31
CA SER A 62 1.23 5.53 17.39
C SER A 62 0.57 4.39 16.62
N TYR A 63 -0.15 3.52 17.33
CA TYR A 63 -0.91 2.42 16.74
C TYR A 63 -2.09 2.94 15.93
N THR A 64 -2.81 3.95 16.44
CA THR A 64 -3.92 4.57 15.70
C THR A 64 -3.46 5.08 14.35
N GLY A 65 -2.37 5.86 14.32
CA GLY A 65 -1.86 6.42 13.07
C GLY A 65 -1.40 5.36 12.07
N ILE A 66 -0.78 4.28 12.54
CA ILE A 66 -0.37 3.15 11.69
C ILE A 66 -1.59 2.47 11.08
N PHE A 67 -2.52 1.99 11.90
CA PHE A 67 -3.66 1.22 11.43
C PHE A 67 -4.67 2.06 10.64
N ALA A 68 -4.86 3.34 10.98
CA ALA A 68 -5.65 4.26 10.17
C ALA A 68 -5.03 4.46 8.78
N SER A 69 -3.70 4.56 8.68
CA SER A 69 -3.02 4.68 7.38
C SER A 69 -3.12 3.41 6.55
N ILE A 70 -3.07 2.23 7.19
CA ILE A 70 -3.29 0.93 6.51
C ILE A 70 -4.74 0.84 6.02
N PHE A 71 -5.71 1.20 6.85
CA PHE A 71 -7.12 1.24 6.47
C PHE A 71 -7.37 2.17 5.28
N ALA A 72 -6.78 3.38 5.31
CA ALA A 72 -6.84 4.33 4.20
C ALA A 72 -6.22 3.75 2.92
N LEU A 73 -5.06 3.07 3.03
CA LEU A 73 -4.44 2.41 1.88
C LEU A 73 -5.38 1.39 1.23
N PHE A 74 -6.02 0.52 2.00
CA PHE A 74 -6.92 -0.50 1.45
C PHE A 74 -8.19 0.10 0.85
N THR A 75 -8.80 1.06 1.54
CA THR A 75 -10.04 1.70 1.07
C THR A 75 -9.83 2.64 -0.11
N SER A 76 -8.61 3.18 -0.30
CA SER A 76 -8.28 4.08 -1.40
C SER A 76 -8.52 3.52 -2.80
N MET A 77 -8.69 2.20 -2.91
CA MET A 77 -9.04 1.49 -4.14
C MET A 77 -10.32 2.03 -4.80
N PHE A 78 -11.30 2.48 -4.01
CA PHE A 78 -12.62 2.90 -4.50
C PHE A 78 -12.99 4.34 -4.12
N TRP A 79 -12.02 5.17 -3.75
CA TRP A 79 -12.27 6.59 -3.42
C TRP A 79 -12.62 7.46 -4.63
N PHE A 80 -12.25 7.01 -5.82
CA PHE A 80 -12.49 7.72 -7.07
C PHE A 80 -13.66 7.11 -7.84
N PRO A 81 -14.38 7.90 -8.65
CA PRO A 81 -15.46 7.37 -9.48
C PRO A 81 -14.93 6.46 -10.59
N VAL A 82 -15.83 5.65 -11.14
CA VAL A 82 -15.58 4.84 -12.33
C VAL A 82 -15.12 5.77 -13.46
N PRO A 83 -13.96 5.52 -14.09
CA PRO A 83 -13.45 6.35 -15.18
C PRO A 83 -14.38 6.31 -16.41
N ALA A 84 -14.57 7.47 -17.05
CA ALA A 84 -15.41 7.58 -18.25
C ALA A 84 -14.75 7.02 -19.52
N ALA A 85 -13.42 6.92 -19.54
CA ALA A 85 -12.65 6.33 -20.64
C ALA A 85 -11.52 5.47 -20.05
N ASN A 86 -11.40 4.24 -20.55
CA ASN A 86 -10.43 3.28 -20.07
C ASN A 86 -9.34 3.06 -21.12
N ASN A 87 -8.08 3.17 -20.71
CA ASN A 87 -6.96 2.76 -21.54
C ASN A 87 -7.00 1.22 -21.69
N PRO A 88 -6.94 0.67 -22.92
CA PRO A 88 -6.97 -0.77 -23.15
C PRO A 88 -5.95 -1.55 -22.31
N GLN A 89 -4.75 -1.00 -22.09
CA GLN A 89 -3.71 -1.62 -21.28
C GLN A 89 -4.08 -1.71 -19.79
N VAL A 90 -4.88 -0.76 -19.29
CA VAL A 90 -5.37 -0.76 -17.91
C VAL A 90 -6.46 -1.80 -17.73
N ILE A 91 -7.36 -1.94 -18.72
CA ILE A 91 -8.37 -3.00 -18.72
C ILE A 91 -7.72 -4.38 -18.72
N GLU A 92 -6.76 -4.60 -19.64
CA GLU A 92 -6.07 -5.88 -19.76
C GLU A 92 -5.32 -6.25 -18.47
N PHE A 93 -4.63 -5.28 -17.87
CA PHE A 93 -3.96 -5.50 -16.58
C PHE A 93 -4.96 -5.84 -15.46
N LEU A 94 -6.09 -5.14 -15.40
CA LEU A 94 -7.09 -5.34 -14.35
C LEU A 94 -7.87 -6.64 -14.53
N ALA A 95 -8.14 -7.06 -15.77
CA ALA A 95 -8.69 -8.39 -16.05
C ALA A 95 -7.75 -9.48 -15.51
N PHE A 96 -6.45 -9.36 -15.79
CA PHE A 96 -5.43 -10.25 -15.22
C PHE A 96 -5.42 -10.22 -13.67
N GLU A 97 -5.49 -9.03 -13.05
CA GLU A 97 -5.51 -8.92 -11.59
C GLU A 97 -6.77 -9.56 -10.98
N MET A 98 -7.93 -9.40 -11.62
CA MET A 98 -9.18 -10.04 -11.22
C MET A 98 -9.08 -11.57 -11.30
N ASP A 99 -8.59 -12.09 -12.41
CA ASP A 99 -8.38 -13.53 -12.61
C ASP A 99 -7.38 -14.09 -11.60
N TYR A 100 -6.31 -13.35 -11.32
CA TYR A 100 -5.35 -13.73 -10.28
C TYR A 100 -5.99 -13.75 -8.88
N LEU A 101 -6.82 -12.75 -8.53
CA LEU A 101 -7.47 -12.66 -7.23
C LEU A 101 -8.53 -13.75 -7.03
N LYS A 102 -9.36 -14.02 -8.04
CA LYS A 102 -10.45 -15.02 -8.00
C LYS A 102 -10.03 -16.44 -8.39
N GLY A 103 -8.87 -16.60 -9.04
CA GLY A 103 -8.33 -17.89 -9.45
C GLY A 103 -7.88 -18.78 -8.28
N GLU A 104 -7.48 -20.01 -8.60
CA GLU A 104 -7.12 -21.03 -7.61
C GLU A 104 -5.91 -20.65 -6.74
N TRP A 105 -5.90 -21.14 -5.50
CA TRP A 105 -4.80 -20.98 -4.56
C TRP A 105 -3.64 -21.92 -4.88
N THR A 106 -2.85 -21.56 -5.89
CA THR A 106 -1.59 -22.25 -6.20
C THR A 106 -0.49 -21.90 -5.20
N ALA A 107 0.54 -22.74 -5.09
CA ALA A 107 1.71 -22.46 -4.24
C ALA A 107 2.36 -21.10 -4.57
N GLN A 108 2.42 -20.74 -5.86
CA GLN A 108 2.93 -19.45 -6.33
C GLN A 108 2.07 -18.28 -5.84
N LYS A 109 0.74 -18.40 -5.91
CA LYS A 109 -0.19 -17.38 -5.39
C LYS A 109 -0.03 -17.16 -3.89
N ILE A 110 0.15 -18.24 -3.13
CA ILE A 110 0.39 -18.18 -1.67
C ILE A 110 1.67 -17.41 -1.38
N ILE A 111 2.79 -17.75 -2.03
CA ILE A 111 4.09 -17.09 -1.80
C ILE A 111 4.01 -15.59 -2.11
N ILE A 112 3.42 -15.21 -3.25
CA ILE A 112 3.28 -13.80 -3.63
C ILE A 112 2.33 -13.07 -2.66
N SER A 113 1.25 -13.72 -2.24
CA SER A 113 0.31 -13.14 -1.27
C SER A 113 0.96 -12.89 0.09
N LEU A 114 1.88 -13.78 0.52
CA LEU A 114 2.66 -13.62 1.76
C LEU A 114 3.72 -12.51 1.68
N ALA A 115 4.15 -12.12 0.48
CA ALA A 115 5.07 -11.00 0.31
C ALA A 115 4.45 -9.66 0.77
N VAL A 116 3.12 -9.51 0.65
CA VAL A 116 2.39 -8.30 1.07
C VAL A 116 2.44 -8.07 2.59
N PRO A 117 2.00 -9.01 3.46
CA PRO A 117 2.12 -8.83 4.90
C PRO A 117 3.59 -8.76 5.36
N LEU A 118 4.50 -9.50 4.72
CA LEU A 118 5.93 -9.41 5.00
C LEU A 118 6.48 -8.00 4.74
N PHE A 119 6.09 -7.39 3.62
CA PHE A 119 6.45 -6.01 3.30
C PHE A 119 6.02 -5.04 4.40
N PHE A 120 4.75 -5.07 4.82
CA PHE A 120 4.27 -4.20 5.90
C PHE A 120 5.01 -4.45 7.21
N TYR A 121 5.25 -5.71 7.57
CA TYR A 121 6.01 -6.05 8.77
C TYR A 121 7.41 -5.44 8.72
N MET A 122 8.16 -5.62 7.63
CA MET A 122 9.51 -5.06 7.47
C MET A 122 9.50 -3.53 7.44
N LEU A 123 8.54 -2.92 6.75
CA LEU A 123 8.39 -1.46 6.67
C LEU A 123 8.15 -0.84 8.05
N LEU A 124 7.16 -1.36 8.77
CA LEU A 124 6.78 -0.87 10.08
C LEU A 124 7.88 -1.11 11.11
N THR A 125 8.52 -2.29 11.11
CA THR A 125 9.63 -2.58 12.02
C THR A 125 10.86 -1.73 11.73
N ALA A 126 11.18 -1.46 10.46
CA ALA A 126 12.26 -0.54 10.09
C ALA A 126 11.99 0.89 10.57
N ALA A 127 10.79 1.39 10.34
CA ALA A 127 10.37 2.71 10.81
C ALA A 127 10.33 2.78 12.35
N TRP A 128 9.82 1.74 13.01
CA TRP A 128 9.75 1.63 14.47
C TRP A 128 11.14 1.61 15.09
N LYS A 129 12.09 0.86 14.52
CA LYS A 129 13.51 0.84 14.95
C LYS A 129 14.29 2.08 14.50
N ARG A 130 13.66 2.98 13.75
CA ARG A 130 14.29 4.20 13.19
C ARG A 130 15.50 3.91 12.31
N ASN A 131 15.54 2.72 11.69
CA ASN A 131 16.65 2.30 10.83
C ASN A 131 16.39 2.73 9.38
N TRP A 132 16.98 3.85 8.99
CA TRP A 132 16.80 4.45 7.66
C TRP A 132 17.33 3.59 6.51
N LYS A 133 18.49 2.96 6.66
CA LYS A 133 19.07 2.10 5.63
C LYS A 133 18.15 0.91 5.34
N TRP A 134 17.64 0.29 6.40
CA TRP A 134 16.70 -0.80 6.27
C TRP A 134 15.37 -0.35 5.67
N LEU A 135 14.84 0.80 6.11
CA LEU A 135 13.61 1.37 5.57
C LEU A 135 13.70 1.65 4.06
N LEU A 136 14.79 2.29 3.61
CA LEU A 136 15.03 2.51 2.19
C LEU A 136 15.14 1.21 1.41
N GLY A 137 15.88 0.22 1.94
CA GLY A 137 16.00 -1.10 1.33
C GLY A 137 14.65 -1.79 1.14
N VAL A 138 13.75 -1.70 2.13
CA VAL A 138 12.40 -2.26 2.06
C VAL A 138 11.54 -1.55 1.00
N ILE A 139 11.55 -0.21 0.97
CA ILE A 139 10.75 0.55 -0.01
C ILE A 139 11.24 0.30 -1.44
N ILE A 140 12.56 0.31 -1.66
CA ILE A 140 13.16 0.04 -2.97
C ILE A 140 12.90 -1.41 -3.39
N GLY A 141 13.12 -2.36 -2.48
CA GLY A 141 12.88 -3.78 -2.75
C GLY A 141 11.43 -4.08 -3.11
N ALA A 142 10.47 -3.45 -2.42
CA ALA A 142 9.05 -3.61 -2.73
C ALA A 142 8.67 -3.01 -4.09
N ALA A 143 9.25 -1.85 -4.43
CA ALA A 143 9.07 -1.29 -5.76
C ALA A 143 9.59 -2.28 -6.81
N VAL A 144 10.84 -2.76 -6.69
CA VAL A 144 11.46 -3.72 -7.62
C VAL A 144 10.64 -5.01 -7.73
N LEU A 145 10.17 -5.57 -6.62
CA LEU A 145 9.32 -6.76 -6.65
C LEU A 145 8.02 -6.51 -7.42
N LYS A 146 7.42 -5.33 -7.24
CA LYS A 146 6.22 -4.91 -7.97
C LYS A 146 6.51 -4.71 -9.46
N PHE A 147 7.70 -4.19 -9.82
CA PHE A 147 8.17 -4.12 -11.21
C PHE A 147 8.27 -5.51 -11.84
N ILE A 148 8.97 -6.42 -11.17
CA ILE A 148 9.17 -7.80 -11.65
C ILE A 148 7.83 -8.50 -11.81
N TRP A 149 6.94 -8.40 -10.82
CA TRP A 149 5.63 -9.03 -10.88
C TRP A 149 4.77 -8.45 -12.02
N SER A 150 4.75 -7.12 -12.19
CA SER A 150 4.01 -6.49 -13.27
C SER A 150 4.50 -6.95 -14.65
N VAL A 151 5.81 -6.91 -14.88
CA VAL A 151 6.40 -7.27 -16.19
C VAL A 151 6.33 -8.77 -16.47
N ALA A 152 6.65 -9.60 -15.47
CA ALA A 152 6.71 -11.05 -15.65
C ALA A 152 5.34 -11.70 -15.84
N PHE A 153 4.28 -11.13 -15.24
CA PHE A 153 2.94 -11.75 -15.28
C PHE A 153 1.96 -11.04 -16.21
N SER A 154 2.13 -9.75 -16.51
CA SER A 154 1.18 -8.98 -17.33
C SER A 154 1.80 -8.32 -18.57
N GLY A 155 3.05 -8.63 -18.89
CA GLY A 155 3.71 -8.22 -20.13
C GLY A 155 3.63 -6.71 -20.40
N LYS A 156 3.13 -6.32 -21.59
CA LYS A 156 2.98 -4.90 -21.98
C LYS A 156 1.93 -4.15 -21.17
N ALA A 157 0.86 -4.82 -20.70
CA ALA A 157 -0.18 -4.21 -19.87
C ALA A 157 0.38 -3.76 -18.52
N GLY A 158 1.35 -4.52 -17.99
CA GLY A 158 2.10 -4.21 -16.77
C GLY A 158 2.89 -2.90 -16.82
N MET A 159 3.10 -2.32 -18.00
CA MET A 159 3.74 -1.01 -18.15
C MET A 159 2.90 0.12 -17.52
N SER A 160 1.58 -0.07 -17.42
CA SER A 160 0.63 0.92 -16.90
C SER A 160 0.85 1.24 -15.42
N ILE A 161 1.37 0.29 -14.63
CA ILE A 161 1.61 0.44 -13.19
C ILE A 161 3.01 0.97 -12.87
N LEU A 162 3.94 0.89 -13.82
CA LEU A 162 5.32 1.34 -13.63
C LEU A 162 5.37 2.83 -13.26
N LYS A 163 4.58 3.66 -13.95
CA LYS A 163 4.55 5.12 -13.71
C LYS A 163 4.08 5.44 -12.28
N PRO A 164 2.92 4.94 -11.80
CA PRO A 164 2.54 5.07 -10.40
C PRO A 164 3.55 4.53 -9.41
N ALA A 165 4.17 3.38 -9.69
CA ALA A 165 5.14 2.76 -8.78
C ALA A 165 6.44 3.58 -8.66
N LEU A 166 7.00 4.05 -9.77
CA LEU A 166 8.19 4.92 -9.78
C LEU A 166 7.92 6.26 -9.09
N LEU A 167 6.80 6.90 -9.44
CA LEU A 167 6.43 8.18 -8.83
C LEU A 167 6.22 8.03 -7.33
N GLY A 168 5.49 6.97 -6.93
CA GLY A 168 5.30 6.62 -5.53
C GLY A 168 6.61 6.41 -4.79
N LEU A 169 7.57 5.69 -5.38
CA LEU A 169 8.90 5.48 -4.82
C LEU A 169 9.64 6.80 -4.60
N ILE A 170 9.70 7.66 -5.62
CA ILE A 170 10.37 8.96 -5.55
C ILE A 170 9.75 9.83 -4.45
N VAL A 171 8.41 9.92 -4.43
CA VAL A 171 7.69 10.73 -3.45
C VAL A 171 7.85 10.18 -2.04
N CYS A 172 7.85 8.86 -1.85
CA CYS A 172 8.10 8.24 -0.55
C CYS A 172 9.51 8.54 -0.04
N ILE A 173 10.53 8.35 -0.88
CA ILE A 173 11.93 8.63 -0.50
C ILE A 173 12.10 10.12 -0.17
N ALA A 174 11.55 11.02 -0.99
CA ALA A 174 11.64 12.46 -0.77
C ALA A 174 10.90 12.90 0.50
N GLY A 175 9.65 12.47 0.68
CA GLY A 175 8.81 12.82 1.83
C GLY A 175 9.38 12.32 3.15
N ILE A 176 9.82 11.06 3.18
CA ILE A 176 10.45 10.50 4.37
C ILE A 176 11.81 11.17 4.62
N GLY A 177 12.63 11.36 3.58
CA GLY A 177 13.92 12.06 3.69
C GLY A 177 13.80 13.48 4.26
N PHE A 178 12.80 14.24 3.81
CA PHE A 178 12.49 15.58 4.34
C PHE A 178 12.11 15.53 5.82
N PHE A 179 11.22 14.61 6.21
CA PHE A 179 10.81 14.42 7.61
C PHE A 179 12.00 14.14 8.52
N PHE A 180 12.89 13.22 8.11
CA PHE A 180 14.09 12.89 8.90
C PHE A 180 15.09 14.05 8.97
N LYS A 181 15.29 14.79 7.88
CA LYS A 181 16.17 15.99 7.89
C LYS A 181 15.66 17.03 8.88
N LYS A 182 14.35 17.25 8.94
CA LYS A 182 13.72 18.15 9.91
C LYS A 182 13.89 17.63 11.34
N TYR A 183 13.62 16.35 11.57
CA TYR A 183 13.79 15.73 12.89
C TYR A 183 15.22 15.85 13.43
N LYS A 184 16.23 15.53 12.60
CA LYS A 184 17.65 15.64 13.01
C LYS A 184 18.05 17.08 13.33
N LYS A 185 17.51 18.08 12.62
CA LYS A 185 17.72 19.51 12.93
C LYS A 185 17.10 19.90 14.27
N THR A 186 15.89 19.44 14.57
CA THR A 186 15.22 19.73 15.86
C THR A 186 16.00 19.13 17.02
N VAL A 187 16.46 17.88 16.92
CA VAL A 187 17.26 17.21 17.96
C VAL A 187 18.64 17.86 18.16
N LYS A 188 19.25 18.40 17.09
CA LYS A 188 20.54 19.10 17.20
C LYS A 188 20.40 20.49 17.86
N ASN A 189 19.21 21.07 17.84
CA ASN A 189 18.92 22.42 18.33
C ASN A 189 18.19 22.43 19.69
N SER A 190 17.99 21.25 20.32
CA SER A 190 17.36 21.07 21.64
C SER A 190 18.38 20.54 22.64
#